data_AF-A0A3N5ZNN3-F1
#
_entry.id   AF-A0A3N5ZNN3-F1
#
_cell.length_a   1.000
_cell.length_b   1.000
_cell.length_c   1.000
_cell.angle_alpha   90.00
_cell.angle_beta   90.00
_cell.angle_gamma   90.00
#
_symmetry.space_group_name_H-M   'P 1'
#
loop_
_entity.id
_entity.type
_entity.pdbx_description
1 polymer ?
#
loop_
_entity_poly.entity_id
_entity_poly.type
_entity_poly.pdbx_seq_one_letter_code
_entity_poly.pdbx_strand_id
1 'polypeptide(L)'
;MRYPALRSVRGFTYIELLFVIAIFAVLASVTLPALNGTMAAYRLRASADVVASELDAARVMAISRGAIYEVQFTGSQVAVIDPQETNPTDRYARTPKRMEDGVTVS
;
A
#
# COMPACT_ATOMS: atom_id res chain seq x y z
N MET A 1 11.18 70.94 4.24
CA MET A 1 11.12 69.65 3.51
C MET A 1 11.59 68.54 4.45
N ARG A 2 10.76 67.52 4.72
CA ARG A 2 11.09 66.35 5.55
C ARG A 2 11.41 65.19 4.59
N TYR A 3 12.62 64.63 4.66
CA TYR A 3 12.98 63.47 3.87
C TYR A 3 12.37 62.22 4.53
N PRO A 4 11.58 61.40 3.79
CA PRO A 4 11.08 60.16 4.32
C PRO A 4 12.28 59.22 4.58
N ALA A 5 12.44 58.77 5.82
CA ALA A 5 13.43 57.77 6.16
C ALA A 5 13.06 56.47 5.42
N LEU A 6 13.92 56.03 4.50
CA LEU A 6 13.79 54.74 3.84
C LEU A 6 13.82 53.65 4.90
N ARG A 7 12.74 52.86 4.97
CA ARG A 7 12.61 51.74 5.89
C ARG A 7 13.69 50.72 5.55
N SER A 8 14.66 50.54 6.45
CA SER A 8 15.67 49.48 6.34
C SER A 8 14.97 48.12 6.44
N VAL A 9 15.03 47.34 5.36
CA VAL A 9 14.63 45.94 5.36
C VAL A 9 15.77 45.17 6.02
N ARG A 10 15.56 44.72 7.26
CA ARG A 10 16.53 43.87 7.97
C ARG A 10 16.46 42.46 7.37
N GLY A 11 17.63 41.91 7.01
CA GLY A 11 17.78 40.52 6.58
C GLY A 11 17.86 39.54 7.77
N PHE A 12 17.78 38.25 7.46
CA PHE A 12 17.91 37.17 8.42
C PHE A 12 19.35 37.06 8.95
N THR A 13 19.48 36.67 10.22
CA THR A 13 20.79 36.44 10.83
C THR A 13 21.25 34.98 10.65
N TYR A 14 22.55 34.72 10.75
CA TYR A 14 23.08 33.34 10.74
C TYR A 14 22.46 32.46 11.82
N ILE A 15 22.28 33.02 13.02
CA ILE A 15 21.69 32.27 14.14
C ILE A 15 20.23 31.93 13.88
N GLU A 16 19.49 32.80 13.20
CA GLU A 16 18.09 32.57 12.83
C GLU A 16 17.96 31.44 11.80
N LEU A 17 18.85 31.40 10.80
CA LEU A 17 18.91 30.30 9.84
C LEU A 17 19.23 28.95 10.54
N LEU A 18 20.18 28.95 11.48
CA LEU A 18 20.52 27.74 12.25
C LEU A 18 19.33 27.24 13.07
N PHE A 19 18.57 28.14 13.69
CA PHE A 19 17.35 27.79 14.41
C PHE A 19 16.28 27.22 13.49
N VAL A 20 16.07 27.81 12.30
CA VAL A 20 15.09 27.31 11.32
C VAL A 20 15.45 25.89 10.87
N ILE A 21 16.72 25.63 10.55
CA ILE A 21 17.16 24.29 10.13
C ILE A 21 17.03 23.29 11.27
N ALA A 22 17.36 23.68 12.51
CA ALA A 22 17.20 22.81 13.68
C ALA A 22 15.73 22.42 13.92
N ILE A 23 14.81 23.38 13.87
CA ILE A 23 13.37 23.13 14.00
C ILE A 23 12.87 22.25 12.85
N PHE A 24 13.30 22.54 11.62
CA PHE A 24 12.93 21.76 10.45
C PHE A 24 13.39 20.30 10.56
N ALA A 25 14.62 20.06 11.04
CA ALA A 25 15.13 18.71 11.27
C ALA A 25 14.31 17.92 12.31
N VAL A 26 13.91 18.58 13.41
CA VAL A 26 13.05 17.96 14.43
C VAL A 26 11.70 17.59 13.83
N LEU A 27 11.05 18.50 13.09
CA LEU A 27 9.76 18.23 12.45
C LEU A 27 9.85 17.11 11.41
N ALA A 28 10.90 17.11 10.58
CA ALA A 28 11.13 16.07 9.59
C ALA A 28 11.30 14.69 10.24
N SER A 29 12.01 14.61 11.36
CA SER A 29 12.26 13.34 12.07
C SER A 29 10.98 12.65 12.55
N VAL A 30 9.95 13.41 12.92
CA VAL A 30 8.66 12.88 13.40
C VAL A 30 7.68 12.65 12.23
N THR A 31 7.75 13.47 11.18
CA THR A 31 6.83 13.38 10.04
C THR A 31 7.13 12.17 9.14
N LEU A 32 8.40 11.86 8.90
CA LEU A 32 8.81 10.74 8.04
C LEU A 32 8.28 9.36 8.49
N PRO A 33 8.41 8.93 9.76
CA PRO A 33 7.88 7.63 10.20
C PRO A 33 6.34 7.58 10.19
N ALA A 34 5.65 8.71 10.41
CA ALA A 34 4.19 8.78 10.35
C ALA A 34 3.65 8.43 8.95
N LEU A 35 4.38 8.77 7.89
CA LEU A 35 4.05 8.40 6.51
C LEU A 35 4.26 6.90 6.23
N ASN A 36 5.17 6.23 6.94
CA ASN A 36 5.37 4.79 6.79
C ASN A 36 4.25 3.98 7.47
N GLY A 37 3.70 4.47 8.59
CA GLY A 37 2.61 3.81 9.30
C GLY A 37 1.30 3.74 8.50
N THR A 38 0.97 4.77 7.72
CA THR A 38 -0.24 4.79 6.87
C THR A 38 -0.16 3.79 5.72
N MET A 39 1.04 3.58 5.17
CA MET A 39 1.26 2.62 4.09
C MET A 39 1.03 1.17 4.55
N ALA A 40 1.38 0.84 5.81
CA ALA A 40 1.14 -0.50 6.36
C ALA A 40 -0.36 -0.82 6.49
N ALA A 41 -1.15 0.14 6.99
CA ALA A 41 -2.61 -0.03 7.10
C ALA A 41 -3.28 -0.15 5.71
N TYR A 42 -2.79 0.61 4.73
CA TYR A 42 -3.27 0.52 3.35
C TYR A 42 -3.00 -0.86 2.74
N ARG A 43 -1.76 -1.37 2.87
CA ARG A 43 -1.36 -2.70 2.36
C ARG A 43 -2.16 -3.84 2.99
N LEU A 44 -2.44 -3.75 4.29
CA LEU A 44 -3.27 -4.74 5.00
C LEU A 44 -4.70 -4.77 4.43
N ARG A 45 -5.30 -3.59 4.21
CA ARG A 45 -6.66 -3.49 3.68
C ARG A 45 -6.74 -3.96 2.22
N ALA A 46 -5.79 -3.55 1.39
CA ALA A 46 -5.69 -4.01 0.00
C ALA A 46 -5.58 -5.54 -0.09
N SER A 47 -4.82 -6.17 0.81
CA SER A 47 -4.70 -7.63 0.84
C SER A 47 -5.99 -8.32 1.26
N ALA A 48 -6.69 -7.79 2.27
CA ALA A 48 -8.00 -8.29 2.66
C ALA A 48 -9.03 -8.20 1.51
N ASP A 49 -9.02 -7.11 0.76
CA ASP A 49 -9.90 -6.92 -0.41
C ASP A 49 -9.58 -7.93 -1.52
N VAL A 50 -8.30 -8.22 -1.77
CA VAL A 50 -7.89 -9.26 -2.74
C VAL A 50 -8.41 -10.64 -2.31
N VAL A 51 -8.23 -11.03 -1.05
CA VAL A 51 -8.70 -12.32 -0.54
C VAL A 51 -10.23 -12.44 -0.63
N ALA A 52 -10.95 -11.39 -0.22
CA ALA A 52 -12.41 -11.37 -0.29
C ALA A 52 -12.90 -11.54 -1.75
N SER A 53 -12.23 -10.89 -2.71
CA SER A 53 -12.57 -11.01 -4.14
C SER A 53 -12.36 -12.43 -4.69
N GLU A 54 -11.31 -13.13 -4.27
CA GLU A 54 -11.04 -14.50 -4.72
C GLU A 54 -12.02 -15.50 -4.08
N LEU A 55 -12.38 -15.30 -2.82
CA LEU A 55 -13.39 -16.12 -2.15
C LEU A 55 -14.77 -15.96 -2.79
N ASP A 56 -15.18 -14.74 -3.11
CA ASP A 56 -16.47 -14.49 -3.78
C ASP A 56 -16.48 -15.12 -5.18
N ALA A 57 -15.37 -15.03 -5.92
CA ALA A 57 -15.25 -15.68 -7.21
C ALA A 57 -15.28 -17.21 -7.11
N ALA A 58 -14.55 -17.80 -6.16
CA ALA A 58 -14.59 -19.23 -5.89
C ALA A 58 -16.00 -19.70 -5.52
N ARG A 59 -16.73 -18.91 -4.72
CA ARG A 59 -18.12 -19.16 -4.37
C ARG A 59 -19.03 -19.16 -5.59
N VAL A 60 -18.91 -18.18 -6.47
CA VAL A 60 -19.70 -18.12 -7.72
C VAL A 60 -19.38 -19.32 -8.63
N MET A 61 -18.11 -19.70 -8.74
CA MET A 61 -17.69 -20.88 -9.50
C MET A 61 -18.28 -22.17 -8.93
N ALA A 62 -18.20 -22.34 -7.60
CA ALA A 62 -18.76 -23.51 -6.92
C ALA A 62 -20.27 -23.64 -7.12
N ILE A 63 -21.01 -22.52 -7.03
CA ILE A 63 -22.47 -22.50 -7.27
C ILE A 63 -22.78 -22.82 -8.74
N SER A 64 -22.07 -22.20 -9.68
CA SER A 64 -22.34 -22.36 -11.12
C SER A 64 -22.03 -23.75 -11.67
N ARG A 65 -21.03 -24.42 -11.11
CA ARG A 65 -20.54 -25.72 -11.61
C ARG A 65 -20.89 -26.90 -10.69
N GLY A 66 -21.44 -26.63 -9.50
CA GLY A 66 -21.80 -27.67 -8.53
C GLY A 66 -20.60 -28.44 -7.99
N ALA A 67 -19.41 -27.83 -7.96
CA ALA A 67 -18.14 -28.44 -7.57
C ALA A 67 -17.48 -27.65 -6.42
N ILE A 68 -16.68 -28.31 -5.59
CA ILE A 68 -16.03 -27.69 -4.41
C ILE A 68 -14.73 -27.00 -4.85
N TYR A 69 -14.68 -25.68 -4.94
CA TYR A 69 -13.44 -24.96 -5.27
C TYR A 69 -12.60 -24.67 -4.02
N GLU A 70 -11.28 -24.85 -4.11
CA GLU A 70 -10.33 -24.56 -3.02
C GLU A 70 -9.56 -23.27 -3.30
N VAL A 71 -9.31 -22.45 -2.29
CA VAL A 71 -8.47 -21.25 -2.42
C VAL A 71 -7.16 -21.49 -1.67
N GLN A 72 -6.05 -21.49 -2.40
CA GLN A 72 -4.71 -21.66 -1.82
C GLN A 72 -3.93 -20.35 -1.81
N PHE A 73 -3.22 -20.15 -0.70
CA PHE A 73 -2.33 -19.02 -0.47
C PHE A 73 -0.88 -19.51 -0.54
N THR A 74 -0.15 -19.10 -1.57
CA THR A 74 1.27 -19.42 -1.72
C THR A 74 2.09 -18.13 -1.60
N GLY A 75 2.55 -17.83 -0.39
CA GLY A 75 3.31 -16.61 -0.12
C GLY A 75 2.49 -15.35 -0.39
N SER A 76 2.78 -14.64 -1.47
CA SER A 76 2.07 -13.43 -1.92
C SER A 76 1.12 -13.69 -3.09
N GLN A 77 0.76 -14.94 -3.38
CA GLN A 77 -0.17 -15.27 -4.47
C GLN A 77 -1.39 -15.97 -3.91
N VAL A 78 -2.56 -15.59 -4.43
CA VAL A 78 -3.82 -16.29 -4.19
C VAL A 78 -4.25 -16.94 -5.50
N ALA A 79 -4.53 -18.22 -5.45
CA ALA A 79 -5.06 -18.96 -6.57
C ALA A 79 -6.27 -19.79 -6.12
N VAL A 80 -7.29 -19.84 -6.97
CA VAL A 80 -8.41 -20.76 -6.83
C VAL A 80 -8.05 -22.02 -7.61
N ILE A 81 -8.03 -23.16 -6.94
CA ILE A 81 -7.78 -24.47 -7.54
C ILE A 81 -9.12 -25.10 -7.91
N ASP A 82 -9.26 -25.43 -9.20
CA ASP A 82 -10.40 -26.17 -9.71
C ASP A 82 -10.16 -27.69 -9.49
N PRO A 83 -11.07 -28.43 -8.83
CA PRO A 83 -10.95 -29.88 -8.64
C PRO A 83 -10.92 -30.70 -9.92
N GLN A 84 -11.31 -30.11 -11.05
CA GLN A 84 -11.33 -30.77 -12.36
C GLN A 84 -10.11 -30.39 -13.21
N GLU A 85 -9.22 -29.54 -12.72
CA GLU A 85 -8.00 -29.14 -13.42
C GLU A 85 -6.94 -30.23 -13.31
N THR A 86 -7.02 -31.23 -14.19
CA THR A 86 -6.00 -32.30 -14.33
C THR A 86 -4.89 -31.97 -15.32
N ASN A 87 -4.94 -30.80 -15.98
CA ASN A 87 -3.98 -30.41 -17.02
C ASN A 87 -3.66 -28.91 -16.91
N PRO A 88 -2.40 -28.51 -16.62
CA PRO A 88 -2.00 -27.10 -16.42
C PRO A 88 -2.09 -26.22 -17.69
N THR A 89 -2.55 -26.78 -18.81
CA THR A 89 -2.77 -26.07 -20.08
C THR A 89 -4.25 -25.72 -20.30
N ASP A 90 -5.12 -25.99 -19.33
CA ASP A 90 -6.55 -25.82 -19.50
C ASP A 90 -6.95 -24.34 -19.64
N ARG A 91 -7.89 -24.04 -20.55
CA ARG A 91 -8.28 -22.66 -20.87
C ARG A 91 -9.05 -21.96 -19.75
N TYR A 92 -9.40 -22.72 -18.72
CA TYR A 92 -10.09 -22.27 -17.53
C TYR A 92 -9.17 -22.16 -16.32
N ALA A 93 -7.89 -22.52 -16.47
CA ALA A 93 -6.86 -22.31 -15.45
C ALA A 93 -6.78 -20.82 -15.14
N ARG A 94 -7.16 -20.43 -13.93
CA ARG A 94 -7.04 -19.03 -13.50
C ARG A 94 -5.58 -18.72 -13.24
N THR A 95 -5.05 -17.71 -13.93
CA THR A 95 -3.73 -17.17 -13.63
C THR A 95 -3.69 -16.72 -12.16
N PRO A 96 -2.69 -17.17 -11.36
CA PRO A 96 -2.59 -16.79 -9.96
C PRO A 96 -2.54 -15.28 -9.80
N LYS A 97 -3.36 -14.74 -8.89
CA LYS A 97 -3.40 -13.30 -8.63
C LYS A 97 -2.34 -12.95 -7.60
N ARG A 98 -1.37 -12.14 -8.02
CA ARG A 98 -0.30 -11.63 -7.16
C ARG A 98 -0.84 -10.54 -6.24
N MET A 99 -0.71 -10.74 -4.94
CA MET A 99 -0.92 -9.75 -3.88
C MET A 99 0.18 -8.69 -3.95
N GLU A 100 -0.11 -7.45 -3.51
CA GLU A 100 0.87 -6.36 -3.50
C GLU A 100 2.15 -6.72 -2.71
N ASP A 101 3.27 -6.15 -3.13
CA ASP A 101 4.59 -6.45 -2.57
C ASP A 101 4.66 -6.12 -1.06
N GLY A 102 4.83 -7.17 -0.25
CA GLY A 102 4.97 -7.09 1.20
C GLY A 102 3.91 -7.84 2.01
N VAL A 103 2.98 -8.55 1.36
CA VAL A 103 2.04 -9.46 2.05
C VAL A 103 2.38 -10.90 1.71
N THR A 104 2.97 -11.58 2.68
CA THR A 104 3.24 -13.02 2.66
C THR A 104 2.32 -13.67 3.68
N VAL A 105 1.49 -14.61 3.23
CA VAL A 105 0.82 -15.56 4.11
C VAL A 105 1.85 -16.65 4.43
N SER A 106 2.43 -16.60 5.63
CA SER A 106 3.24 -17.69 6.20
C SER A 106 2.41 -18.50 7.18
#